data_AF-A0A0F9MEU5-F1
#
_entry.id   AF-A0A0F9MEU5-F1
#
_cell.length_a   1.000
_cell.length_b   1.000
_cell.length_c   1.000
_cell.angle_alpha   90.00
_cell.angle_beta   90.00
_cell.angle_gamma   90.00
#
_symmetry.space_group_name_H-M   'P 1'
#
loop_
_entity.id
_entity.type
_entity.pdbx_description
1 polymer ?
#
loop_
_entity_poly.entity_id
_entity_poly.type
_entity_poly.pdbx_seq_one_letter_code
_entity_poly.pdbx_strand_id
1 'polypeptide(L)' 'MSSEKAPPICFACSKNCENSMESTYYCICDIAICYDCINSVKKNDKVWICPKCKEENDLEKSKLFRLI' A
#
# COMPACT_ATOMS: atom_id res chain seq x y z
N MET A 1 -27.60 -0.84 5.42
CA MET A 1 -26.61 -1.91 5.14
C MET A 1 -25.25 -1.25 5.10
N SER A 2 -24.43 -1.47 6.13
CA SER A 2 -23.06 -0.99 6.17
C SER A 2 -22.31 -1.65 5.01
N SER A 3 -21.92 -0.87 4.01
CA SER A 3 -21.04 -1.38 2.95
C SER A 3 -19.66 -1.54 3.57
N GLU A 4 -19.43 -2.67 4.24
CA GLU A 4 -18.09 -3.08 4.65
C GLU A 4 -17.26 -3.20 3.37
N LYS A 5 -16.46 -2.17 3.09
CA LYS A 5 -15.54 -2.21 1.97
C LYS A 5 -14.60 -3.37 2.24
N ALA A 6 -14.52 -4.29 1.29
CA ALA A 6 -13.59 -5.41 1.38
C ALA A 6 -12.18 -4.88 1.67
N PRO A 7 -11.43 -5.54 2.56
CA PRO A 7 -10.09 -5.11 2.90
C PRO A 7 -9.18 -5.15 1.66
N PRO A 8 -8.16 -4.28 1.59
CA PRO A 8 -7.31 -4.18 0.42
C PRO A 8 -6.49 -5.46 0.21
N ILE A 9 -6.32 -5.83 -1.06
CA ILE A 9 -5.50 -6.97 -1.47
C ILE A 9 -4.16 -6.43 -1.96
N CYS A 10 -3.05 -7.00 -1.45
CA CYS A 10 -1.72 -6.64 -1.90
C CYS A 10 -1.53 -7.03 -3.38
N PHE A 11 -1.19 -6.06 -4.22
CA PHE A 11 -0.97 -6.27 -5.65
C PHE A 11 0.19 -7.23 -5.95
N ALA A 12 1.20 -7.30 -5.06
CA ALA A 12 2.39 -8.12 -5.27
C ALA A 12 2.19 -9.60 -4.87
N CYS A 13 1.50 -9.87 -3.76
CA CYS A 13 1.37 -11.23 -3.22
C CYS A 13 -0.08 -11.77 -3.18
N SER A 14 -1.06 -10.98 -3.61
CA SER A 14 -2.49 -11.31 -3.62
C SER A 14 -3.08 -11.67 -2.24
N LYS A 15 -2.36 -11.39 -1.14
CA LYS A 15 -2.86 -11.59 0.21
C LYS A 15 -3.72 -10.41 0.67
N ASN A 16 -4.73 -10.70 1.48
CA ASN A 16 -5.55 -9.73 2.17
C ASN A 16 -4.71 -8.95 3.22
N CYS A 17 -4.86 -7.63 3.26
CA CYS A 17 -4.15 -6.72 4.17
C CYS A 17 -5.00 -6.28 5.39
N GLU A 18 -6.12 -6.94 5.67
CA GLU A 18 -7.04 -6.62 6.80
C GLU A 18 -6.31 -6.45 8.13
N ASN A 19 -5.40 -7.37 8.46
CA ASN A 19 -4.63 -7.33 9.71
C ASN A 19 -3.44 -6.36 9.68
N SER A 20 -3.17 -5.72 8.53
CA SER A 20 -2.01 -4.86 8.31
C SER A 20 -2.37 -3.56 7.58
N MET A 21 -3.63 -3.11 7.68
CA MET A 21 -4.10 -1.90 6.98
C MET A 21 -3.30 -0.64 7.35
N GLU A 22 -2.82 -0.56 8.60
CA GLU A 22 -1.99 0.54 9.10
C GLU A 22 -0.60 0.59 8.46
N SER A 23 -0.05 -0.57 8.10
CA SER A 23 1.26 -0.72 7.48
C SER A 23 1.18 -1.00 5.97
N THR A 24 0.00 -0.86 5.39
CA THR A 24 -0.26 -1.00 3.95
C THR A 24 -0.04 0.33 3.23
N TYR A 25 0.61 0.27 2.07
CA TYR A 25 0.96 1.41 1.24
C TYR A 25 0.01 1.48 0.04
N TYR A 26 -0.56 2.66 -0.20
CA TYR A 26 -1.59 2.88 -1.23
C TYR A 26 -1.08 3.80 -2.33
N CYS A 27 -1.39 3.45 -3.57
CA CYS A 27 -1.22 4.34 -4.70
C CYS A 27 -2.58 4.91 -5.12
N ILE A 28 -2.59 6.14 -5.63
CA ILE A 28 -3.80 6.81 -6.15
C ILE A 28 -4.44 6.06 -7.33
N CYS A 29 -3.70 5.18 -8.01
CA CYS A 29 -4.21 4.31 -9.06
C CYS A 29 -4.97 3.06 -8.53
N ASP A 30 -5.40 3.11 -7.27
CA ASP A 30 -6.21 2.12 -6.57
C ASP A 30 -5.53 0.75 -6.46
N ILE A 31 -4.29 0.74 -5.97
CA ILE A 31 -3.63 -0.50 -5.54
C ILE A 31 -3.07 -0.37 -4.13
N ALA A 32 -2.93 -1.50 -3.47
CA ALA A 32 -2.28 -1.63 -2.18
C ALA A 32 -1.04 -2.53 -2.27
N ILE A 33 -0.01 -2.21 -1.50
CA ILE A 33 1.16 -3.04 -1.28
C ILE A 33 1.31 -3.25 0.22
N CYS A 34 1.34 -4.51 0.67
CA CYS A 34 1.52 -4.80 2.08
C CYS A 34 2.96 -4.49 2.55
N TYR A 35 3.12 -4.35 3.86
CA TYR A 35 4.43 -4.14 4.48
C TYR A 35 5.49 -5.17 4.05
N ASP A 36 5.12 -6.46 3.98
CA ASP A 36 6.06 -7.52 3.60
C ASP A 36 6.57 -7.38 2.15
N CYS A 37 5.78 -6.76 1.28
CA CYS A 37 6.11 -6.60 -0.13
C CYS A 37 6.69 -5.22 -0.47
N ILE A 38 6.68 -4.24 0.43
CA ILE A 38 7.11 -2.88 0.10
C ILE A 38 8.56 -2.82 -0.37
N ASN A 39 9.44 -3.65 0.22
CA ASN A 39 10.86 -3.67 -0.11
C ASN A 39 11.15 -4.13 -1.54
N SER A 40 10.22 -4.85 -2.21
CA SER A 40 10.40 -5.25 -3.62
C SER A 40 10.07 -4.14 -4.62
N VAL A 41 9.36 -3.10 -4.18
CA VAL A 41 8.94 -1.95 -5.02
C VAL A 41 9.53 -0.63 -4.55
N LYS A 42 10.24 -0.64 -3.42
CA LYS A 42 10.92 0.52 -2.82
C LYS A 42 12.11 0.94 -3.70
N LYS A 43 12.20 2.23 -4.01
CA LYS A 43 13.33 2.84 -4.72
C LYS A 43 14.43 3.25 -3.74
N ASN A 44 14.03 3.82 -2.60
CA ASN A 44 14.90 4.31 -1.53
C ASN A 44 14.12 4.46 -0.23
N ASP A 45 14.75 4.94 0.85
CA ASP A 45 14.14 5.07 2.18
C ASP A 45 12.93 5.99 2.32
N LYS A 46 12.58 6.74 1.27
CA LYS A 46 11.43 7.66 1.28
C LYS A 46 10.39 7.32 0.21
N VAL A 47 10.76 6.57 -0.82
CA VAL A 47 9.97 6.44 -2.05
C VAL A 47 9.86 4.99 -2.49
N TRP A 48 8.67 4.61 -2.94
CA TRP A 48 8.42 3.38 -3.69
C TRP A 48 7.80 3.69 -5.06
N ILE A 49 8.04 2.81 -6.02
CA ILE A 49 7.50 2.94 -7.39
C ILE A 49 6.30 2.00 -7.50
N CYS A 50 5.15 2.55 -7.87
CA CYS A 50 3.95 1.74 -8.07
C CYS A 50 4.18 0.71 -9.19
N PRO A 51 4.01 -0.61 -8.94
CA PRO A 51 4.22 -1.62 -9.97
C PRO A 51 3.21 -1.52 -11.12
N LYS A 52 2.04 -0.91 -10.91
CA LYS A 52 0.98 -0.73 -11.90
C LYS A 52 1.18 0.53 -12.76
N CYS A 53 1.16 1.73 -12.15
CA CYS A 53 1.24 3.00 -12.89
C CYS A 53 2.65 3.60 -13.03
N LYS A 54 3.66 3.02 -12.35
CA LYS A 54 5.05 3.48 -12.33
C LYS A 54 5.28 4.86 -11.68
N GLU A 55 4.27 5.44 -11.04
CA GLU A 55 4.44 6.68 -10.27
C GLU A 55 5.26 6.47 -9.00
N GLU A 56 5.99 7.52 -8.62
CA GLU A 56 6.71 7.58 -7.35
C GLU A 56 5.77 8.00 -6.22
N ASN A 57 5.76 7.21 -5.16
CA ASN A 57 4.91 7.40 -3.99
C ASN A 57 5.79 7.53 -2.75
N ASP A 58 5.52 8.55 -1.92
CA ASP A 58 6.18 8.71 -0.63
C ASP A 58 5.69 7.63 0.35
N LEU A 59 6.63 6.94 1.01
CA LEU A 59 6.34 5.79 1.88
C LEU A 59 5.44 6.15 3.06
N GLU A 60 5.64 7.31 3.71
CA GLU A 60 4.85 7.69 4.87
C GLU A 60 3.51 8.31 4.45
N LYS A 61 3.50 9.11 3.39
CA LYS A 61 2.27 9.75 2.91
C LYS A 61 1.30 8.76 2.26
N SER A 62 1.82 7.64 1.75
CA SER A 62 1.03 6.58 1.12
C SER A 62 0.41 5.59 2.11
N LYS A 63 0.69 5.69 3.41
CA LYS A 63 -0.05 4.94 4.44
C LYS A 63 -1.38 5.62 4.78
N LEU A 64 -2.38 4.82 5.13
CA LEU A 64 -3.73 5.28 5.49
C LEU A 64 -3.73 5.99 6.84
N PHE A 65 -2.99 5.45 7.81
CA PHE A 65 -2.80 6.04 9.12
C PHE A 65 -1.40 6.61 9.23
N ARG A 66 -1.32 7.92 9.51
CA ARG A 66 -0.06 8.63 9.74
C ARG A 66 0.13 8.73 11.24
N LEU A 67 1.26 8.25 11.76
CA LEU A 67 1.65 8.55 13.13
C LEU A 67 1.93 10.06 13.19
N ILE A 68 1.08 10.79 13.92
CA ILE A 68 1.19 12.22 14.21
C ILE A 68 2.14 12.39 15.38
#